data_AF-A0AAE4Z883-F1
#
_entry.id   AF-A0AAE4Z883-F1
#
_cell.length_a   1.000
_cell.length_b   1.000
_cell.length_c   1.000
_cell.angle_alpha   90.00
_cell.angle_beta   90.00
_cell.angle_gamma   90.00
#
_symmetry.space_group_name_H-M   'P 1'
#
loop_
_entity.id
_entity.type
_entity.pdbx_description
1 polymer ?
#
loop_
_entity_poly.entity_id
_entity_poly.type
_entity_poly.pdbx_seq_one_letter_code
_entity_poly.pdbx_strand_id
1 'polypeptide(L)'
;MRTLNLRLASVLLAAAFLGCGGDSTGTDGEAMTEEAAAVMAGEILGALVGALDSPSGAPAPSAPVAINVQYSHRHFCPAAGHVDVSGSLTGSFDSETGSGSAWLQVLATLTDCTFEVNGIASVLNGDPYLSTTGSFTWLNGAPATQQSIDIGGALDRDGQFCAINLSVIYSIDGTTTYSGTVCGYSINGSV
;
A
#
# COMPACT_ATOMS: atom_id res chain seq x y z
N MET A 1 -18.80 -8.95 16.38
CA MET A 1 -17.85 -8.80 15.26
C MET A 1 -16.54 -8.28 15.81
N ARG A 2 -15.50 -9.11 15.83
CA ARG A 2 -14.14 -8.61 16.10
C ARG A 2 -13.73 -7.81 14.87
N THR A 3 -13.44 -6.53 15.06
CA THR A 3 -12.73 -5.71 14.08
C THR A 3 -11.52 -6.49 13.60
N LEU A 4 -11.54 -6.95 12.35
CA LEU A 4 -10.32 -7.43 11.69
C LEU A 4 -9.37 -6.23 11.75
N ASN A 5 -8.38 -6.28 12.63
CA ASN A 5 -7.50 -5.17 12.90
C ASN A 5 -6.68 -4.89 11.64
N LEU A 6 -7.19 -4.02 10.75
CA LEU A 6 -6.45 -3.41 9.64
C LEU A 6 -5.19 -2.67 10.14
N ARG A 7 -5.06 -2.48 11.45
CA ARG A 7 -3.84 -2.03 12.13
C ARG A 7 -2.62 -2.93 11.92
N LEU A 8 -2.77 -4.20 11.53
CA LEU A 8 -1.61 -5.00 11.13
C LEU A 8 -0.98 -4.51 9.82
N ALA A 9 -1.78 -3.97 8.89
CA ALA A 9 -1.26 -3.46 7.61
C ALA A 9 -0.47 -2.15 7.78
N SER A 10 -0.87 -1.28 8.73
CA SER A 10 -0.19 0.00 8.99
C SER A 10 1.10 -0.14 9.80
N VAL A 11 1.21 -1.15 10.67
CA VAL A 11 2.41 -1.35 11.52
C VAL A 11 3.51 -2.13 10.81
N LEU A 12 3.18 -3.11 9.94
CA LEU A 12 4.20 -3.93 9.27
C LEU A 12 4.85 -3.24 8.05
N LEU A 13 4.15 -2.37 7.33
CA LEU A 13 4.72 -1.75 6.12
C LEU A 13 5.74 -0.64 6.43
N ALA A 14 5.67 0.00 7.60
CA ALA A 14 6.73 0.89 8.07
C ALA A 14 8.05 0.12 8.36
N ALA A 15 7.97 -1.18 8.69
CA ALA A 15 9.14 -2.02 8.95
C ALA A 15 9.87 -2.47 7.67
N ALA A 16 9.17 -2.49 6.51
CA ALA A 16 9.77 -2.84 5.22
C ALA A 16 10.81 -1.80 4.73
N PHE A 17 10.78 -0.59 5.27
CA PHE A 17 11.61 0.54 4.84
C PHE A 17 12.74 0.90 5.80
N LEU A 18 12.70 0.37 7.02
CA LEU A 18 13.81 0.50 7.99
C LEU A 18 14.93 -0.53 7.76
N GLY A 19 14.82 -1.37 6.72
CA GLY A 19 15.78 -2.42 6.37
C GLY A 19 16.88 -2.04 5.36
N CYS A 20 16.88 -0.82 4.81
CA CYS A 20 17.91 -0.38 3.84
C CYS A 20 19.19 0.07 4.56
N GLY A 21 20.03 -0.91 4.93
CA GLY A 21 21.43 -0.71 5.25
C GLY A 21 22.31 -1.42 4.23
N GLY A 22 22.82 -0.71 3.21
CA GLY A 22 23.74 -1.28 2.23
C GLY A 22 24.42 -0.23 1.35
N ASP A 23 25.73 -0.04 1.57
CA ASP A 23 26.67 0.80 0.81
C ASP A 23 26.40 0.91 -0.71
N SER A 24 26.27 2.14 -1.22
CA SER A 24 26.57 2.43 -2.63
C SER A 24 27.36 3.73 -2.79
N THR A 25 28.62 3.58 -3.18
CA THR A 25 29.52 4.65 -3.62
C THR A 25 29.21 4.99 -5.08
N GLY A 26 28.66 6.17 -5.35
CA GLY A 26 28.38 6.61 -6.72
C GLY A 26 28.04 8.11 -6.79
N THR A 27 28.95 8.88 -7.38
CA THR A 27 28.99 10.33 -7.50
C THR A 27 28.10 10.92 -8.61
N ASP A 28 27.62 12.14 -8.32
CA ASP A 28 27.24 13.25 -9.19
C ASP A 28 25.95 13.17 -10.02
N GLY A 29 24.89 13.70 -9.40
CA GLY A 29 23.62 14.11 -10.01
C GLY A 29 22.43 13.88 -9.07
N GLU A 30 22.38 14.58 -7.92
CA GLU A 30 21.32 14.52 -6.88
C GLU A 30 20.48 13.22 -6.88
N ALA A 31 21.20 12.10 -6.84
CA ALA A 31 20.61 10.79 -7.00
C ALA A 31 19.76 10.49 -5.76
N MET A 32 18.53 10.04 -5.99
CA MET A 32 17.64 9.60 -4.94
C MET A 32 18.36 8.56 -4.07
N THR A 33 18.58 8.87 -2.80
CA THR A 33 19.19 7.91 -1.89
C THR A 33 18.21 6.77 -1.62
N GLU A 34 18.73 5.59 -1.34
CA GLU A 34 17.92 4.41 -0.98
C GLU A 34 16.98 4.72 0.20
N GLU A 35 17.47 5.53 1.15
CA GLU A 35 16.70 6.04 2.30
C GLU A 35 15.54 6.93 1.87
N ALA A 36 15.72 7.76 0.83
CA ALA A 36 14.67 8.62 0.29
C ALA A 36 13.55 7.80 -0.37
N ALA A 37 13.92 6.74 -1.12
CA ALA A 37 12.95 5.81 -1.70
C ALA A 37 12.13 5.10 -0.61
N ALA A 38 12.80 4.73 0.48
CA ALA A 38 12.20 4.06 1.62
C ALA A 38 11.19 4.96 2.37
N VAL A 39 11.53 6.23 2.62
CA VAL A 39 10.61 7.21 3.24
C VAL A 39 9.38 7.46 2.36
N MET A 40 9.58 7.66 1.05
CA MET A 40 8.47 7.92 0.12
C MET A 40 7.49 6.75 0.06
N ALA A 41 7.99 5.53 -0.01
CA ALA A 41 7.14 4.35 -0.04
C ALA A 41 6.36 4.21 1.28
N GLY A 42 6.99 4.48 2.43
CA GLY A 42 6.33 4.52 3.74
C GLY A 42 5.17 5.51 3.81
N GLU A 43 5.34 6.74 3.32
CA GLU A 43 4.29 7.78 3.32
C GLU A 43 3.13 7.44 2.37
N ILE A 44 3.43 6.97 1.15
CA ILE A 44 2.40 6.52 0.18
C ILE A 44 1.56 5.39 0.78
N LEU A 45 2.21 4.45 1.45
CA LEU A 45 1.56 3.32 2.10
C LEU A 45 0.76 3.74 3.33
N GLY A 46 1.26 4.70 4.12
CA GLY A 46 0.51 5.28 5.23
C GLY A 46 -0.80 5.93 4.78
N ALA A 47 -0.76 6.70 3.69
CA ALA A 47 -1.95 7.31 3.11
C ALA A 47 -2.95 6.26 2.57
N LEU A 48 -2.45 5.20 1.93
CA LEU A 48 -3.28 4.08 1.44
C LEU A 48 -3.96 3.33 2.59
N VAL A 49 -3.23 3.00 3.67
CA VAL A 49 -3.80 2.27 4.81
C VAL A 49 -4.78 3.14 5.60
N GLY A 50 -4.50 4.44 5.77
CA GLY A 50 -5.42 5.39 6.41
C GLY A 50 -6.77 5.47 5.69
N ALA A 51 -6.78 5.36 4.36
CA ALA A 51 -8.00 5.33 3.56
C ALA A 51 -8.83 4.04 3.74
N LEU A 52 -8.19 2.92 4.11
CA LEU A 52 -8.85 1.62 4.28
C LEU A 52 -9.46 1.42 5.69
N ASP A 53 -9.02 2.17 6.70
CA ASP A 53 -9.46 2.02 8.11
C ASP A 53 -10.82 2.67 8.44
N SER A 54 -11.59 3.10 7.43
CA SER A 54 -12.92 3.70 7.60
C SER A 54 -14.08 2.81 7.13
N PRO A 55 -14.36 1.65 7.75
CA PRO A 55 -15.56 0.89 7.44
C PRO A 55 -16.79 1.49 8.17
N SER A 56 -17.80 1.92 7.40
CA SER A 56 -19.13 2.22 7.93
C SER A 56 -19.82 0.92 8.36
N GLY A 57 -20.17 0.79 9.65
CA GLY A 57 -20.71 -0.44 10.23
C GLY A 57 -22.10 -0.83 9.71
N ALA A 58 -22.26 -2.09 9.32
CA ALA A 58 -23.54 -2.73 9.03
C ALA A 58 -23.67 -4.07 9.79
N PRO A 59 -24.88 -4.44 10.27
CA PRO A 59 -25.11 -5.69 11.01
C PRO A 59 -25.03 -6.96 10.13
N ALA A 60 -24.67 -8.11 10.74
CA ALA A 60 -24.42 -9.39 10.07
C ALA A 60 -25.70 -10.09 9.59
N PRO A 61 -25.81 -10.44 8.29
CA PRO A 61 -26.72 -11.45 7.76
C PRO A 61 -26.18 -12.88 7.92
N SER A 62 -27.08 -13.88 7.98
CA SER A 62 -26.79 -15.32 8.11
C SER A 62 -26.70 -16.06 6.76
N ALA A 63 -25.96 -15.53 5.81
CA ALA A 63 -25.69 -16.12 4.49
C ALA A 63 -24.34 -15.57 3.98
N PRO A 64 -23.72 -16.15 2.93
CA PRO A 64 -22.59 -15.49 2.28
C PRO A 64 -22.95 -14.06 1.91
N VAL A 65 -22.32 -13.11 2.59
CA VAL A 65 -22.58 -11.68 2.42
C VAL A 65 -21.69 -11.20 1.30
N ALA A 66 -22.28 -10.59 0.27
CA ALA A 66 -21.49 -9.91 -0.74
C ALA A 66 -20.75 -8.73 -0.11
N ILE A 67 -19.43 -8.68 -0.30
CA ILE A 67 -18.60 -7.53 0.01
C ILE A 67 -18.63 -6.64 -1.23
N ASN A 68 -19.05 -5.39 -1.07
CA ASN A 68 -18.95 -4.36 -2.10
C ASN A 68 -18.77 -3.00 -1.42
N VAL A 69 -17.52 -2.70 -1.07
CA VAL A 69 -17.12 -1.45 -0.44
C VAL A 69 -16.45 -0.58 -1.49
N GLN A 70 -16.92 0.65 -1.63
CA GLN A 70 -16.30 1.65 -2.50
C GLN A 70 -15.49 2.62 -1.63
N TYR A 71 -14.28 2.97 -2.09
CA TYR A 71 -13.40 3.91 -1.43
C TYR A 71 -13.25 5.15 -2.29
N SER A 72 -13.38 6.31 -1.66
CA SER A 72 -13.04 7.61 -2.24
C SER A 72 -12.58 8.49 -1.09
N HIS A 73 -11.29 8.76 -1.02
CA HIS A 73 -10.70 9.56 0.05
C HIS A 73 -9.63 10.49 -0.50
N ARG A 74 -9.56 11.70 0.06
CA ARG A 74 -8.50 12.66 -0.23
C ARG A 74 -7.66 12.84 1.03
N HIS A 75 -6.36 12.64 0.90
CA HIS A 75 -5.38 12.90 1.93
C HIS A 75 -4.55 14.13 1.54
N PHE A 76 -4.34 15.07 2.47
CA PHE A 76 -3.47 16.22 2.23
C PHE A 76 -2.04 15.86 2.63
N CYS A 77 -1.07 16.19 1.78
CA CYS A 77 0.32 15.89 2.06
C CYS A 77 0.87 16.86 3.11
N PRO A 78 1.89 16.48 3.90
CA PRO A 78 2.32 17.25 5.07
C PRO A 78 2.70 18.71 4.79
N ALA A 79 3.31 18.98 3.63
CA ALA A 79 3.73 20.33 3.25
C ALA A 79 2.75 21.00 2.28
N ALA A 80 2.46 20.37 1.13
CA ALA A 80 1.54 20.90 0.12
C ALA A 80 0.99 19.79 -0.77
N GLY A 81 -0.10 20.08 -1.49
CA GLY A 81 -0.74 19.13 -2.40
C GLY A 81 -1.61 18.09 -1.71
N HIS A 82 -1.99 17.05 -2.46
CA HIS A 82 -2.87 15.99 -1.99
C HIS A 82 -2.71 14.68 -2.77
N VAL A 83 -3.22 13.61 -2.17
CA VAL A 83 -3.40 12.29 -2.77
C VAL A 83 -4.89 11.97 -2.81
N ASP A 84 -5.41 11.76 -4.02
CA ASP A 84 -6.75 11.24 -4.22
C ASP A 84 -6.71 9.73 -4.39
N VAL A 85 -7.37 9.02 -3.49
CA VAL A 85 -7.46 7.56 -3.46
C VAL A 85 -8.88 7.15 -3.80
N SER A 86 -9.05 6.30 -4.82
CA SER A 86 -10.35 5.75 -5.20
C SER A 86 -10.24 4.26 -5.49
N GLY A 87 -11.30 3.49 -5.23
CA GLY A 87 -11.22 2.05 -5.45
C GLY A 87 -12.40 1.28 -4.90
N SER A 88 -12.24 -0.04 -4.87
CA SER A 88 -13.23 -0.94 -4.29
C SER A 88 -12.61 -2.19 -3.67
N LEU A 89 -13.31 -2.72 -2.67
CA LEU A 89 -13.11 -4.07 -2.13
C LEU A 89 -14.38 -4.86 -2.43
N THR A 90 -14.25 -5.91 -3.23
CA THR A 90 -15.37 -6.74 -3.66
C THR A 90 -15.14 -8.19 -3.27
N GLY A 91 -16.18 -8.96 -3.02
CA GLY A 91 -16.00 -10.35 -2.58
C GLY A 91 -17.23 -10.97 -1.96
N SER A 92 -17.00 -12.04 -1.21
CA SER A 92 -18.02 -12.72 -0.42
C SER A 92 -17.43 -13.24 0.89
N PHE A 93 -18.23 -13.22 1.95
CA PHE A 93 -17.84 -13.76 3.24
C PHE A 93 -19.02 -14.45 3.91
N ASP A 94 -18.82 -15.71 4.29
CA ASP A 94 -19.74 -16.48 5.11
C ASP A 94 -19.35 -16.32 6.58
N SER A 95 -20.18 -15.63 7.36
CA SER A 95 -19.92 -15.39 8.78
C SER A 95 -20.09 -16.63 9.66
N GLU A 96 -20.80 -17.66 9.19
CA GLU A 96 -20.99 -18.91 9.94
C GLU A 96 -19.74 -19.78 9.88
N THR A 97 -19.21 -19.98 8.66
CA THR A 97 -18.00 -20.76 8.45
C THR A 97 -16.72 -19.94 8.58
N GLY A 98 -16.80 -18.61 8.53
CA GLY A 98 -15.62 -17.74 8.48
C GLY A 98 -14.83 -17.87 7.16
N SER A 99 -15.48 -18.32 6.09
CA SER A 99 -14.85 -18.58 4.79
C SER A 99 -15.26 -17.53 3.77
N GLY A 100 -14.39 -17.21 2.83
CA GLY A 100 -14.70 -16.20 1.82
C GLY A 100 -13.52 -15.81 0.96
N SER A 101 -13.74 -14.83 0.10
CA SER A 101 -12.70 -14.21 -0.70
C SER A 101 -13.00 -12.74 -0.93
N ALA A 102 -11.96 -11.91 -1.00
CA ALA A 102 -12.08 -10.51 -1.37
C ALA A 102 -10.99 -10.10 -2.36
N TRP A 103 -11.33 -9.15 -3.20
CA TRP A 103 -10.48 -8.54 -4.21
C TRP A 103 -10.45 -7.03 -4.00
N LEU A 104 -9.25 -6.49 -3.84
CA LEU A 104 -8.98 -5.07 -3.68
C LEU A 104 -8.52 -4.51 -5.02
N GLN A 105 -9.06 -3.35 -5.39
CA GLN A 105 -8.54 -2.54 -6.49
C GLN A 105 -8.62 -1.07 -6.08
N VAL A 106 -7.48 -0.40 -6.04
CA VAL A 106 -7.35 1.00 -5.61
C VAL A 106 -6.44 1.74 -6.57
N LEU A 107 -6.78 2.99 -6.86
CA LEU A 107 -5.97 3.95 -7.60
C LEU A 107 -5.65 5.11 -6.67
N ALA A 108 -4.39 5.56 -6.69
CA ALA A 108 -3.93 6.74 -5.98
C ALA A 108 -3.31 7.73 -6.97
N THR A 109 -3.84 8.95 -7.00
CA THR A 109 -3.33 10.05 -7.84
C THR A 109 -2.74 11.12 -6.93
N LEU A 110 -1.44 11.39 -7.09
CA LEU A 110 -0.74 12.42 -6.34
C LEU A 110 -0.77 13.72 -7.17
N THR A 111 -1.12 14.84 -6.54
CA THR A 111 -1.12 16.17 -7.17
C THR A 111 -0.37 17.15 -6.29
N ASP A 112 0.76 17.63 -6.81
CA ASP A 112 1.68 18.57 -6.16
C ASP A 112 2.05 18.15 -4.74
N CYS A 113 2.14 16.84 -4.50
CA CYS A 113 2.24 16.29 -3.18
C CYS A 113 3.67 16.44 -2.66
N THR A 114 3.89 17.44 -1.81
CA THR A 114 5.21 17.77 -1.29
C THR A 114 5.52 17.01 0.00
N PHE A 115 6.68 16.36 -0.01
CA PHE A 115 7.25 15.68 1.14
C PHE A 115 8.65 16.21 1.41
N GLU A 116 9.05 16.22 2.68
CA GLU A 116 10.39 16.58 3.10
C GLU A 116 11.19 15.31 3.37
N VAL A 117 12.27 15.11 2.62
CA VAL A 117 13.20 14.00 2.82
C VAL A 117 14.56 14.58 3.12
N ASN A 118 15.10 14.30 4.30
CA ASN A 118 16.41 14.80 4.75
C ASN A 118 16.55 16.33 4.66
N GLY A 119 15.47 17.08 4.93
CA GLY A 119 15.48 18.56 4.84
C GLY A 119 15.26 19.12 3.44
N ILE A 120 15.09 18.27 2.43
CA ILE A 120 14.85 18.65 1.03
C ILE A 120 13.39 18.40 0.70
N ALA A 121 12.68 19.45 0.27
CA ALA A 121 11.33 19.33 -0.23
C ALA A 121 11.34 18.75 -1.66
N SER A 122 10.66 17.63 -1.85
CA SER A 122 10.41 17.02 -3.16
C SER A 122 8.92 17.02 -3.45
N VAL A 123 8.56 17.29 -4.71
CA VAL A 123 7.18 17.24 -5.21
C VAL A 123 6.96 15.94 -5.96
N LEU A 124 5.92 15.21 -5.56
CA LEU A 124 5.47 13.98 -6.21
C LEU A 124 4.14 14.21 -6.92
N ASN A 125 4.09 13.81 -8.19
CA ASN A 125 2.89 13.77 -9.00
C ASN A 125 2.66 12.35 -9.51
N GLY A 126 1.40 11.96 -9.65
CA GLY A 126 1.05 10.71 -10.34
C GLY A 126 1.36 10.83 -11.84
N ASP A 127 1.97 9.79 -12.43
CA ASP A 127 2.20 9.71 -13.87
C ASP A 127 1.74 8.36 -14.45
N PRO A 128 0.42 8.17 -14.68
CA PRO A 128 -0.71 9.03 -14.30
C PRO A 128 -1.22 8.76 -12.87
N TYR A 129 -1.01 7.56 -12.33
CA TYR A 129 -1.45 7.15 -10.99
C TYR A 129 -0.69 5.90 -10.54
N LEU A 130 -0.79 5.59 -9.24
CA LEU A 130 -0.44 4.29 -8.68
C LEU A 130 -1.69 3.41 -8.59
N SER A 131 -1.54 2.13 -8.91
CA SER A 131 -2.57 1.11 -8.84
C SER A 131 -2.17 0.06 -7.81
N THR A 132 -3.06 -0.20 -6.86
CA THR A 132 -2.92 -1.26 -5.87
C THR A 132 -4.00 -2.30 -6.10
N THR A 133 -3.61 -3.55 -6.30
CA THR A 133 -4.53 -4.69 -6.38
C THR A 133 -4.20 -5.70 -5.29
N GLY A 134 -5.19 -6.44 -4.81
CA GLY A 134 -4.91 -7.49 -3.84
C GLY A 134 -5.97 -8.58 -3.83
N SER A 135 -5.54 -9.78 -3.44
CA SER A 135 -6.40 -10.96 -3.31
C SER A 135 -6.33 -11.50 -1.90
N PHE A 136 -7.51 -11.75 -1.33
CA PHE A 136 -7.68 -12.26 0.01
C PHE A 136 -8.59 -13.47 0.01
N THR A 137 -8.21 -14.57 0.66
CA THR A 137 -9.01 -15.78 0.79
C THR A 137 -8.98 -16.32 2.21
N TRP A 138 -10.14 -16.71 2.73
CA TRP A 138 -10.27 -17.26 4.08
C TRP A 138 -11.03 -18.57 4.06
N LEU A 139 -10.62 -19.47 4.94
CA LEU A 139 -11.27 -20.74 5.21
C LEU A 139 -11.27 -20.94 6.73
N ASN A 140 -12.45 -21.15 7.32
CA ASN A 140 -12.58 -21.38 8.77
C ASN A 140 -11.99 -20.25 9.63
N GLY A 141 -12.08 -19.00 9.16
CA GLY A 141 -11.58 -17.81 9.86
C GLY A 141 -10.07 -17.60 9.77
N ALA A 142 -9.35 -18.39 8.99
CA ALA A 142 -7.91 -18.25 8.76
C ALA A 142 -7.61 -18.04 7.26
N PRO A 143 -6.45 -17.45 6.88
CA PRO A 143 -6.02 -17.38 5.49
C PRO A 143 -6.03 -18.78 4.84
N ALA A 144 -6.76 -18.93 3.73
CA ALA A 144 -6.86 -20.21 3.04
C ALA A 144 -5.63 -20.50 2.17
N THR A 145 -5.05 -19.43 1.61
CA THR A 145 -3.84 -19.46 0.79
C THR A 145 -2.91 -18.32 1.19
N GLN A 146 -1.77 -18.25 0.52
CA GLN A 146 -0.99 -17.03 0.43
C GLN A 146 -1.87 -15.89 -0.10
N GLN A 147 -1.75 -14.71 0.50
CA GLN A 147 -2.43 -13.48 0.07
C GLN A 147 -1.42 -12.56 -0.58
N SER A 148 -1.87 -11.71 -1.51
CA SER A 148 -0.99 -10.77 -2.19
C SER A 148 -1.59 -9.39 -2.30
N ILE A 149 -0.70 -8.40 -2.29
CA ILE A 149 -0.98 -7.03 -2.68
C ILE A 149 0.11 -6.61 -3.68
N ASP A 150 -0.30 -6.18 -4.85
CA ASP A 150 0.56 -5.67 -5.90
C ASP A 150 0.33 -4.17 -6.04
N ILE A 151 1.40 -3.39 -6.08
CA ILE A 151 1.41 -1.94 -6.25
C ILE A 151 2.21 -1.65 -7.50
N GLY A 152 1.61 -0.99 -8.48
CA GLY A 152 2.26 -0.67 -9.74
C GLY A 152 1.89 0.71 -10.25
N GLY A 153 2.77 1.34 -11.00
CA GLY A 153 2.49 2.62 -11.66
C GLY A 153 3.76 3.43 -11.85
N ALA A 154 3.59 4.73 -12.02
CA ALA A 154 4.72 5.65 -12.01
C ALA A 154 4.34 6.98 -11.37
N LEU A 155 5.37 7.66 -10.90
CA LEU A 155 5.33 9.00 -10.34
C LEU A 155 6.30 9.89 -11.12
N ASP A 156 5.98 11.17 -11.20
CA ASP A 156 6.94 12.22 -11.49
C ASP A 156 7.45 12.79 -10.16
N ARG A 157 8.76 12.77 -9.96
CA ARG A 157 9.45 13.39 -8.83
C ARG A 157 10.28 14.55 -9.36
N ASP A 158 9.85 15.78 -9.07
CA ASP A 158 10.57 16.99 -9.47
C ASP A 158 10.93 17.02 -10.98
N GLY A 159 10.04 16.50 -11.85
CA GLY A 159 10.27 16.40 -13.30
C GLY A 159 11.01 15.14 -13.76
N GLN A 160 11.29 14.20 -12.85
CA GLN A 160 11.94 12.93 -13.15
C GLN A 160 10.97 11.75 -13.00
N PHE A 161 10.91 10.91 -14.04
CA PHE A 161 10.11 9.70 -14.05
C PHE A 161 10.61 8.65 -13.05
N CYS A 162 9.71 8.14 -12.23
CA CYS A 162 9.94 7.08 -11.26
C CYS A 162 8.88 5.97 -11.41
N ALA A 163 9.29 4.81 -11.97
CA ALA A 163 8.43 3.63 -12.00
C ALA A 163 8.38 2.92 -10.65
N ILE A 164 7.21 2.42 -10.27
CA ILE A 164 6.98 1.61 -9.07
C ILE A 164 6.36 0.28 -9.48
N ASN A 165 6.93 -0.81 -8.96
CA ASN A 165 6.37 -2.15 -9.06
C ASN A 165 6.74 -2.91 -7.78
N LEU A 166 5.82 -3.06 -6.84
CA LEU A 166 6.04 -3.75 -5.57
C LEU A 166 5.00 -4.85 -5.40
N SER A 167 5.43 -6.02 -4.96
CA SER A 167 4.58 -7.13 -4.55
C SER A 167 4.80 -7.38 -3.07
N VAL A 168 3.72 -7.46 -2.31
CA VAL A 168 3.67 -7.83 -0.90
C VAL A 168 2.91 -9.14 -0.79
N ILE A 169 3.52 -10.10 -0.12
CA ILE A 169 3.02 -11.46 0.04
C ILE A 169 2.83 -11.74 1.52
N TYR A 170 1.64 -12.21 1.87
CA TYR A 170 1.32 -12.68 3.22
C TYR A 170 1.23 -14.20 3.21
N SER A 171 2.17 -14.83 3.88
CA SER A 171 2.22 -16.28 4.04
C SER A 171 1.32 -16.75 5.18
N ILE A 172 0.90 -18.01 5.11
CA ILE A 172 -0.05 -18.60 6.08
C ILE A 172 0.59 -18.72 7.48
N ASP A 173 1.92 -18.80 7.55
CA ASP A 173 2.71 -18.79 8.79
C ASP A 173 2.76 -17.41 9.46
N GLY A 174 2.17 -16.38 8.84
CA GLY A 174 2.17 -15.01 9.33
C GLY A 174 3.38 -14.19 8.88
N THR A 175 4.32 -14.78 8.13
CA THR A 175 5.44 -14.04 7.55
C THR A 175 4.95 -13.17 6.40
N THR A 176 5.40 -11.91 6.39
CA THR A 176 5.16 -11.00 5.27
C THR A 176 6.45 -10.82 4.49
N THR A 177 6.42 -10.99 3.17
CA THR A 177 7.56 -10.66 2.31
C THR A 177 7.17 -9.59 1.33
N TYR A 178 8.14 -8.76 0.94
CA TYR A 178 7.94 -7.75 -0.09
C TYR A 178 9.11 -7.78 -1.06
N SER A 179 8.83 -7.52 -2.33
CA SER A 179 9.82 -7.50 -3.39
C SER A 179 9.36 -6.63 -4.56
N GLY A 180 10.29 -5.95 -5.23
CA GLY A 180 9.98 -5.20 -6.43
C GLY A 180 11.00 -4.11 -6.75
N THR A 181 10.56 -3.06 -7.44
CA THR A 181 11.35 -1.90 -7.83
C THR A 181 10.67 -0.57 -7.52
N VAL A 182 11.48 0.43 -7.12
CA VAL A 182 11.05 1.83 -6.92
C VAL A 182 12.10 2.74 -7.57
N CYS A 183 11.66 3.54 -8.54
CA CYS A 183 12.50 4.40 -9.39
C CYS A 183 13.76 3.70 -9.94
N GLY A 184 13.65 2.40 -10.27
CA GLY A 184 14.76 1.60 -10.79
C GLY A 184 15.60 0.87 -9.74
N TYR A 185 15.41 1.14 -8.44
CA TYR A 185 16.09 0.42 -7.36
C TYR A 185 15.31 -0.82 -6.96
N SER A 186 16.00 -1.95 -6.81
CA SER A 186 15.39 -3.19 -6.32
C SER A 186 15.20 -3.11 -4.81
N ILE A 187 14.01 -3.48 -4.34
CA ILE A 187 13.66 -3.53 -2.92
C ILE A 187 13.19 -4.94 -2.61
N ASN A 188 13.72 -5.54 -1.55
CA ASN A 188 13.26 -6.84 -1.06
C ASN A 188 13.44 -6.96 0.45
N GLY A 189 12.54 -7.67 1.11
CA GLY A 189 12.69 -8.01 2.52
C GLY A 189 11.51 -8.78 3.08
N SER A 190 11.51 -8.92 4.41
CA SER A 190 10.50 -9.65 5.16
C SER A 190 10.24 -9.01 6.52
N VAL A 191 9.02 -9.13 7.00
CA VAL A 191 8.55 -8.68 8.32
C VAL A 191 7.83 -9.81 9.03
#